data_AF-A0A1V4TKF3-F1
#
_entry.id   AF-A0A1V4TKF3-F1
#
_cell.length_a   1.000
_cell.length_b   1.000
_cell.length_c   1.000
_cell.angle_alpha   90.00
_cell.angle_beta   90.00
_cell.angle_gamma   90.00
#
_symmetry.space_group_name_H-M   'P 1'
#
loop_
_entity.id
_entity.type
_entity.pdbx_description
1 polymer ?
#
loop_
_entity_poly.entity_id
_entity_poly.type
_entity_poly.pdbx_seq_one_letter_code
_entity_poly.pdbx_strand_id
1 'polypeptide(L)' 'MNEALRQAIKSLRAVMGDRRCTTKEMEDVLEKYYGYRCPDDLSRSLNKLRAMGILCGEVDREQACWVWWLPPLDDQPE' A
#
# COMPACT_ATOMS: atom_id res chain seq x y z
N MET A 1 -8.86 14.42 4.70
CA MET A 1 -7.77 13.46 4.43
C MET A 1 -6.45 14.10 4.89
N ASN A 2 -5.74 13.49 5.85
CA ASN A 2 -4.52 14.08 6.44
C ASN A 2 -3.42 14.29 5.37
N GLU A 3 -2.68 15.39 5.44
CA GLU A 3 -1.61 15.72 4.47
C GLU A 3 -0.50 14.68 4.45
N ALA A 4 -0.10 14.19 5.63
CA ALA A 4 0.85 13.10 5.78
C ALA A 4 0.42 11.82 5.05
N LEU A 5 -0.89 11.53 5.05
CA LEU A 5 -1.45 10.37 4.37
C LEU A 5 -1.37 10.51 2.84
N ARG A 6 -1.73 11.68 2.30
CA ARG A 6 -1.57 11.97 0.86
C ARG A 6 -0.11 11.83 0.43
N GLN A 7 0.83 12.30 1.25
CA GLN A 7 2.25 12.22 0.92
C GLN A 7 2.78 10.78 0.98
N ALA A 8 2.31 9.98 1.93
CA ALA A 8 2.62 8.55 1.98
C ALA A 8 2.08 7.81 0.74
N ILE A 9 0.86 8.12 0.29
CA ILE A 9 0.27 7.51 -0.92
C ILE A 9 1.05 7.91 -2.18
N LYS A 10 1.42 9.19 -2.32
CA LYS A 10 2.26 9.64 -3.44
C LYS A 10 3.60 8.92 -3.47
N SER A 11 4.21 8.74 -2.30
CA SER A 11 5.48 8.02 -2.16
C SER A 11 5.28 6.55 -2.54
N LEU A 12 4.29 5.86 -1.97
CA LEU A 12 3.93 4.50 -2.34
C LEU A 12 3.69 4.34 -3.85
N ARG A 13 3.02 5.31 -4.48
CA ARG A 13 2.79 5.30 -5.94
C ARG A 13 4.08 5.49 -6.73
N ALA A 14 4.98 6.35 -6.28
CA ALA A 14 6.27 6.54 -6.92
C ALA A 14 7.12 5.26 -6.85
N VAL A 15 6.97 4.46 -5.80
CA VAL A 15 7.77 3.24 -5.63
C VAL A 15 7.12 2.00 -6.23
N MET A 16 5.82 1.78 -6.03
CA MET A 16 5.09 0.64 -6.58
C MET A 16 4.67 0.86 -8.04
N GLY A 17 4.45 2.10 -8.45
CA GLY A 17 3.85 2.44 -9.74
C GLY A 17 2.42 1.90 -9.87
N ASP A 18 2.15 1.23 -10.99
CA ASP A 18 0.88 0.54 -11.27
C ASP A 18 0.96 -0.97 -10.95
N ARG A 19 2.02 -1.41 -10.26
CA ARG A 19 2.22 -2.84 -9.98
C ARG A 19 1.47 -3.26 -8.73
N ARG A 20 1.05 -4.53 -8.77
CA ARG A 20 0.55 -5.26 -7.62
C ARG A 20 1.73 -5.73 -6.78
N CYS A 21 1.78 -5.33 -5.51
CA CYS A 21 2.81 -5.75 -4.57
C CYS A 21 2.20 -6.60 -3.48
N THR A 22 2.89 -7.66 -3.06
CA THR A 22 2.47 -8.40 -1.87
C THR A 22 2.74 -7.58 -0.61
N THR A 23 2.12 -7.93 0.52
CA THR A 23 2.47 -7.33 1.82
C THR A 23 3.97 -7.34 2.05
N LYS A 24 4.64 -8.46 1.72
CA LYS A 24 6.07 -8.65 1.90
C LYS A 24 6.92 -7.76 0.99
N GLU A 25 6.52 -7.59 -0.26
CA GLU A 25 7.15 -6.64 -1.19
C GLU A 25 6.99 -5.19 -0.69
N MET A 26 5.79 -4.83 -0.19
CA MET A 26 5.58 -3.52 0.42
C MET A 26 6.46 -3.32 1.66
N GLU A 27 6.63 -4.34 2.51
CA GLU A 27 7.55 -4.28 3.65
C GLU A 27 9.00 -4.03 3.20
N ASP A 28 9.53 -4.79 2.24
CA ASP A 28 10.90 -4.62 1.73
C ASP A 28 11.11 -3.23 1.13
N VAL A 29 10.14 -2.79 0.34
CA VAL A 29 10.16 -1.49 -0.32
C VAL A 29 10.12 -0.35 0.69
N LEU A 30 9.20 -0.42 1.67
CA LEU A 30 9.06 0.60 2.70
C LEU A 30 10.28 0.61 3.63
N GLU A 31 10.82 -0.55 3.98
CA GLU A 31 12.04 -0.67 4.77
C GLU A 31 13.22 -0.03 4.03
N LYS A 32 13.39 -0.30 2.73
CA LYS A 32 14.42 0.34 1.90
C LYS A 32 14.24 1.84 1.78
N TYR A 33 13.01 2.32 1.59
CA TYR A 33 12.76 3.75 1.32
C TYR A 33 12.78 4.60 2.58
N TYR A 34 12.13 4.14 3.65
CA TYR A 34 12.03 4.89 4.91
C TYR A 34 13.17 4.54 5.88
N GLY A 35 14.00 3.54 5.57
CA GLY A 35 15.09 3.09 6.43
C GLY A 35 14.60 2.53 7.77
N TYR A 36 13.31 2.19 7.86
CA TYR A 36 12.67 1.74 9.08
C TYR A 36 11.86 0.48 8.80
N ARG A 37 12.12 -0.56 9.58
CA ARG A 37 11.34 -1.79 9.56
C ARG A 37 9.96 -1.48 10.09
N CYS A 38 8.96 -1.43 9.21
CA CYS A 38 7.58 -1.35 9.66
C CYS A 38 7.31 -2.52 10.62
N PRO A 39 6.79 -2.27 11.83
CA PRO A 39 6.36 -3.36 12.70
C PRO A 39 5.23 -4.13 12.01
N ASP A 40 4.97 -5.36 12.48
CA ASP A 40 3.92 -6.32 12.05
C ASP A 40 2.54 -5.73 11.66
N ASP A 41 2.26 -4.50 12.08
CA ASP A 41 1.07 -3.70 11.79
C ASP A 41 1.00 -3.10 10.37
N LEU A 42 1.95 -3.37 9.45
CA LEU A 42 1.82 -2.91 8.06
C LEU A 42 0.56 -3.48 7.40
N SER A 43 0.32 -4.78 7.56
CA SER A 43 -0.88 -5.46 7.06
C SER A 43 -2.18 -4.86 7.64
N ARG A 44 -2.16 -4.39 8.89
CA ARG A 44 -3.27 -3.68 9.53
C ARG A 44 -3.45 -2.27 8.97
N SER A 45 -2.34 -1.58 8.70
CA SER A 45 -2.32 -0.25 8.08
C SER A 45 -2.87 -0.31 6.66
N LEU A 46 -2.45 -1.29 5.86
CA LEU A 46 -2.97 -1.54 4.51
C LEU A 46 -4.46 -1.89 4.54
N ASN A 47 -4.92 -2.71 5.49
CA ASN A 47 -6.34 -2.96 5.68
C ASN A 47 -7.14 -1.69 6.01
N LYS A 48 -6.60 -0.79 6.85
CA LYS A 48 -7.22 0.52 7.12
C LYS A 48 -7.29 1.38 5.85
N LEU A 49 -6.21 1.43 5.07
CA LEU A 49 -6.17 2.17 3.80
C LEU A 49 -7.18 1.61 2.79
N ARG A 50 -7.32 0.28 2.73
CA ARG A 50 -8.34 -0.40 1.93
C ARG A 50 -9.75 -0.04 2.39
N ALA A 51 -10.01 -0.07 3.70
CA ALA A 51 -11.30 0.31 4.26
C ALA A 51 -11.64 1.79 4.01
N MET A 52 -10.61 2.64 3.85
CA MET A 52 -10.76 4.05 3.46
C MET A 52 -10.92 4.27 1.94
N GLY A 53 -10.86 3.21 1.12
CA GLY A 53 -10.95 3.31 -0.35
C GLY A 53 -9.68 3.85 -1.02
N ILE A 54 -8.55 3.91 -0.31
CA ILE A 54 -7.31 4.49 -0.81
C ILE A 54 -6.49 3.49 -1.64
N LEU A 55 -6.55 2.22 -1.27
CA LEU A 55 -5.86 1.15 -1.98
C LEU A 55 -6.75 -0.08 -2.12
N CYS A 56 -6.47 -0.86 -3.14
CA CYS A 56 -7.12 -2.14 -3.37
C CYS A 56 -6.25 -3.26 -2.81
N GLY A 57 -6.91 -4.27 -2.23
CA GLY A 57 -6.24 -5.43 -1.65
C GLY A 57 -7.05 -6.68 -1.91
N GLU A 58 -6.37 -7.72 -2.38
CA GLU A 58 -6.94 -9.04 -2.65
C GLU A 58 -6.03 -10.12 -2.05
N VAL A 59 -6.64 -11.21 -1.60
CA VAL A 59 -5.91 -12.38 -1.15
C VAL A 59 -5.63 -13.28 -2.35
N ASP A 60 -4.35 -13.45 -2.64
CA ASP A 60 -3.88 -14.43 -3.60
C ASP A 60 -3.96 -15.82 -2.96
N ARG A 61 -4.89 -16.63 -3.47
CA ARG A 61 -5.14 -17.98 -2.93
C ARG A 61 -4.05 -18.98 -3.30
N GLU A 62 -3.28 -18.71 -4.35
CA GLU A 62 -2.22 -19.60 -4.80
C GLU A 62 -0.97 -19.47 -3.92
N GLN A 63 -0.66 -18.25 -3.49
CA GLN A 63 0.49 -17.95 -2.64
C GLN A 63 0.13 -17.73 -1.17
N ALA A 64 -1.16 -17.84 -0.81
CA ALA A 64 -1.69 -17.52 0.52
C ALA A 64 -1.22 -16.16 1.04
N CYS A 65 -1.06 -15.19 0.14
CA CYS A 65 -0.48 -13.88 0.43
C CYS A 65 -1.48 -12.77 0.07
N TRP A 66 -1.39 -11.65 0.78
CA TRP A 66 -2.13 -10.45 0.39
C TRP A 66 -1.37 -9.68 -0.68
N VAL A 67 -2.09 -9.29 -1.72
CA VAL A 67 -1.62 -8.48 -2.82
C VAL A 67 -2.36 -7.14 -2.78
N TRP A 68 -1.62 -6.06 -2.87
CA TRP A 68 -2.08 -4.69 -2.73
C TRP A 68 -1.67 -3.88 -3.96
N TRP A 69 -2.56 -2.99 -4.39
CA TRP A 69 -2.28 -2.06 -5.48
C TRP A 69 -3.04 -0.76 -5.28
N LEU A 70 -2.54 0.30 -5.89
CA LEU A 70 -3.22 1.60 -5.87
C LEU A 70 -4.26 1.65 -6.99
N PRO A 71 -5.46 2.22 -6.75
CA PRO A 71 -6.42 2.47 -7.80
C PRO A 71 -5.86 3.48 -8.82
N PRO A 72 -6.33 3.44 -10.07
CA PRO A 72 -5.97 4.42 -11.09
C PRO A 72 -6.25 5.86 -10.60
N LEU A 73 -5.39 6.80 -10.97
CA LEU A 73 -5.37 8.19 -10.48
C LEU A 73 -6.68 8.96 -10.79
N ASP A 74 -7.51 8.41 -11.68
CA ASP A 74 -8.78 8.98 -12.17
C ASP A 74 -9.95 8.84 -11.17
N ASP A 75 -9.84 7.97 -10.16
CA ASP A 75 -10.93 7.66 -9.21
C ASP A 75 -10.68 8.24 -7.80
N GLN A 76 -9.79 9.23 -7.65
CA GLN A 76 -9.63 9.90 -6.35
C GLN A 76 -10.70 10.99 -6.20
N PRO A 77 -11.61 10.90 -5.21
CA PRO A 77 -12.56 11.98 -4.96
C PRO A 77 -11.80 13.26 -4.59
N GLU A 78 -12.16 14.35 -5.28
CA GLU A 78 -11.68 15.72 -5.09
C GLU A 78 -11.62 16.13 -3.60
#